data_AF-A0A8T6NAR2-F1
#
_entry.id   AF-A0A8T6NAR2-F1
#
_cell.length_a   1.000
_cell.length_b   1.000
_cell.length_c   1.000
_cell.angle_alpha   90.00
_cell.angle_beta   90.00
_cell.angle_gamma   90.00
#
_symmetry.space_group_name_H-M   'P 1'
#
loop_
_entity.id
_entity.type
_entity.pdbx_description
1 polymer ?
#
loop_
_entity_poly.entity_id
_entity_poly.type
_entity_poly.pdbx_seq_one_letter_code
_entity_poly.pdbx_strand_id
1 'polypeptide(L)'
;MENARIVKDISIQAGDPIQNIFDQLSTSGGFESRNLAEGLEILSSMINDKECVKFLSFVAAITSTGLRGIITDMLRKKMFDVVITTCGALDHDIARYFSHYLEGSFTLNDADLLEKNIHRLGNVLVPMESYGPIIEEKMQMFLEAAYKSGKREMSTADITKMIGENLGEGSFLYWAAKNNIPVIVPGIVDGGVGSQIWMFTQKHPDFKLNVVADSEFLSSIIFKAKKSGSLMLGGGISKHHTLWWNQYRDGLDYAVYITTAQEFDGSLSGALVREAISWGKVTQNAKQTTIHAEITTILPFLYQALLSKIK
;
A
#
# COMPACT_ATOMS: atom_id res chain seq x y z
N MET A 1 -28.34 28.60 0.83
CA MET A 1 -28.34 28.06 -0.55
C MET A 1 -27.36 28.76 -1.48
N GLU A 2 -26.76 29.90 -1.11
CA GLU A 2 -25.91 30.72 -2.01
C GLU A 2 -24.64 30.04 -2.56
N ASN A 3 -24.23 28.88 -2.02
CA ASN A 3 -23.10 28.08 -2.53
C ASN A 3 -23.51 26.64 -2.93
N ALA A 4 -24.80 26.38 -3.14
CA ALA A 4 -25.27 25.05 -3.57
C ALA A 4 -24.87 24.79 -5.03
N ARG A 5 -24.23 23.65 -5.29
CA ARG A 5 -23.91 23.22 -6.66
C ARG A 5 -25.09 22.43 -7.22
N ILE A 6 -25.50 22.75 -8.44
CA ILE A 6 -26.53 22.01 -9.18
C ILE A 6 -25.98 20.63 -9.54
N VAL A 7 -26.78 19.59 -9.33
CA VAL A 7 -26.49 18.22 -9.77
C VAL A 7 -26.56 18.18 -11.29
N LYS A 8 -25.50 17.66 -11.94
CA LYS A 8 -25.43 17.53 -13.39
C LYS A 8 -25.40 16.06 -13.79
N ASP A 9 -26.16 15.75 -14.84
CA ASP A 9 -26.14 14.43 -15.46
C ASP A 9 -24.79 14.15 -16.11
N ILE A 10 -24.36 12.90 -16.04
CA ILE A 10 -23.15 12.42 -16.69
C ILE A 10 -23.50 12.04 -18.14
N SER A 11 -22.79 12.61 -19.10
CA SER A 11 -22.82 12.24 -20.52
C SER A 11 -21.43 11.79 -20.95
N ILE A 12 -21.31 10.52 -21.34
CA ILE A 12 -20.04 9.91 -21.79
C ILE A 12 -20.14 9.61 -23.28
N GLN A 13 -19.18 10.10 -24.04
CA GLN A 13 -19.04 9.85 -25.47
C GLN A 13 -17.86 8.93 -25.76
N ALA A 14 -17.93 8.21 -26.88
CA ALA A 14 -16.80 7.38 -27.32
C ALA A 14 -15.56 8.25 -27.54
N GLY A 15 -14.44 7.87 -26.92
CA GLY A 15 -13.17 8.61 -27.00
C GLY A 15 -12.99 9.70 -25.94
N ASP A 16 -13.96 9.89 -25.04
CA ASP A 16 -13.78 10.82 -23.92
C ASP A 16 -12.56 10.41 -23.07
N PRO A 17 -11.65 11.36 -22.77
CA PRO A 17 -10.56 11.11 -21.85
C PRO A 17 -11.12 10.86 -20.44
N ILE A 18 -10.46 10.00 -19.66
CA ILE A 18 -10.91 9.62 -18.31
C ILE A 18 -11.09 10.85 -17.39
N GLN A 19 -10.37 11.94 -17.67
CA GLN A 19 -10.46 13.20 -16.95
C GLN A 19 -11.86 13.82 -17.08
N ASN A 20 -12.48 13.74 -18.26
CA ASN A 20 -13.85 14.22 -18.46
C ASN A 20 -14.83 13.46 -17.57
N ILE A 21 -14.60 12.16 -17.35
CA ILE A 21 -15.44 11.36 -16.46
C ILE A 21 -15.29 11.85 -15.02
N PHE A 22 -14.06 12.06 -14.53
CA PHE A 22 -13.82 12.58 -13.18
C PHE A 22 -14.35 14.00 -12.96
N ASP A 23 -14.24 14.88 -13.96
CA ASP A 23 -14.81 16.22 -13.91
C ASP A 23 -16.34 16.17 -13.79
N GLN A 24 -17.00 15.27 -14.52
CA GLN A 24 -18.44 15.05 -14.41
C GLN A 24 -18.84 14.44 -13.06
N LEU A 25 -18.09 13.45 -12.55
CA LEU A 25 -18.29 12.89 -11.20
C LEU A 25 -18.25 13.99 -10.12
N SER A 26 -17.35 14.97 -10.25
CA SER A 26 -17.24 16.10 -9.31
C SER A 26 -18.51 16.99 -9.24
N THR A 27 -19.33 16.96 -10.29
CA THR A 27 -20.59 17.72 -10.39
C THR A 27 -21.85 16.86 -10.33
N SER A 28 -21.70 15.55 -10.14
CA SER A 28 -22.79 14.56 -10.09
C SER A 28 -23.65 14.59 -8.81
N GLY A 29 -23.32 15.45 -7.84
CA GLY A 29 -24.24 15.81 -6.77
C GLY A 29 -24.11 15.07 -5.44
N GLY A 30 -23.53 13.86 -5.37
CA GLY A 30 -23.37 13.19 -4.07
C GLY A 30 -22.87 11.75 -4.10
N PHE A 31 -22.71 11.18 -2.89
CA PHE A 31 -22.16 9.84 -2.63
C PHE A 31 -20.69 9.67 -3.03
N GLU A 32 -20.26 8.42 -3.21
CA GLU A 32 -18.85 8.05 -3.43
C GLU A 32 -18.29 8.57 -4.77
N SER A 33 -19.11 8.91 -5.76
CA SER A 33 -18.64 9.56 -7.00
C SER A 33 -17.93 10.89 -6.70
N ARG A 34 -18.49 11.67 -5.77
CA ARG A 34 -17.89 12.92 -5.31
C ARG A 34 -16.61 12.66 -4.52
N ASN A 35 -16.61 11.67 -3.63
CA ASN A 35 -15.42 11.32 -2.85
C ASN A 35 -14.28 10.84 -3.76
N LEU A 36 -14.59 10.08 -4.82
CA LEU A 36 -13.62 9.62 -5.81
C LEU A 36 -13.03 10.78 -6.61
N ALA A 37 -13.87 11.72 -7.07
CA ALA A 37 -13.41 12.92 -7.76
C ALA A 37 -12.56 13.83 -6.85
N GLU A 38 -12.99 14.02 -5.61
CA GLU A 38 -12.24 14.76 -4.60
C GLU A 38 -10.91 14.07 -4.27
N GLY A 39 -10.90 12.74 -4.18
CA GLY A 39 -9.67 11.95 -3.98
C GLY A 39 -8.65 12.18 -5.09
N LEU A 40 -9.08 12.26 -6.35
CA LEU A 40 -8.19 12.62 -7.47
C LEU A 40 -7.57 14.01 -7.28
N GLU A 41 -8.37 15.02 -6.92
CA GLU A 41 -7.89 16.38 -6.69
C GLU A 41 -6.91 16.49 -5.51
N ILE A 42 -7.20 15.77 -4.42
CA ILE A 42 -6.34 15.71 -3.23
C ILE A 42 -5.02 15.02 -3.58
N LEU A 43 -5.06 13.87 -4.26
CA LEU A 43 -3.85 13.15 -4.68
C LEU A 43 -3.02 13.98 -5.66
N SER A 44 -3.65 14.60 -6.66
CA SER A 44 -2.94 15.49 -7.59
C SER A 44 -2.27 16.66 -6.86
N SER A 45 -2.98 17.29 -5.92
CA SER A 45 -2.41 18.35 -5.08
C SER A 45 -1.21 17.85 -4.26
N MET A 46 -1.35 16.69 -3.63
CA MET A 46 -0.32 16.07 -2.79
C MET A 46 0.93 15.72 -3.60
N ILE A 47 0.78 15.03 -4.74
CA ILE A 47 1.91 14.59 -5.58
C ILE A 47 2.69 15.79 -6.14
N ASN A 48 1.97 16.85 -6.55
CA ASN A 48 2.58 18.07 -7.08
C ASN A 48 3.19 18.99 -6.00
N ASP A 49 2.89 18.78 -4.71
CA ASP A 49 3.51 19.54 -3.62
C ASP A 49 4.94 19.03 -3.36
N LYS A 50 5.92 19.91 -3.57
CA LYS A 50 7.35 19.62 -3.41
C LYS A 50 7.82 19.67 -1.95
N GLU A 51 7.05 20.29 -1.07
CA GLU A 51 7.36 20.36 0.38
C GLU A 51 6.67 19.22 1.16
N CYS A 52 5.88 18.41 0.47
CA CYS A 52 5.12 17.31 1.03
C CYS A 52 5.90 15.99 0.96
N VAL A 53 6.12 15.37 2.11
CA VAL A 53 6.55 13.97 2.21
C VAL A 53 5.36 13.04 1.98
N LYS A 54 5.46 12.15 1.00
CA LYS A 54 4.35 11.33 0.51
C LYS A 54 4.47 9.89 0.98
N PHE A 55 3.45 9.42 1.70
CA PHE A 55 3.33 8.05 2.18
C PHE A 55 2.37 7.24 1.30
N LEU A 56 2.81 6.06 0.86
CA LEU A 56 1.93 5.05 0.30
C LEU A 56 1.72 3.94 1.33
N SER A 57 0.47 3.71 1.71
CA SER A 57 0.10 2.61 2.61
C SER A 57 -0.83 1.65 1.89
N PHE A 58 -0.59 0.35 2.03
CA PHE A 58 -1.50 -0.65 1.46
C PHE A 58 -1.53 -1.98 2.22
N VAL A 59 -2.58 -2.75 2.00
CA VAL A 59 -2.74 -4.13 2.50
C VAL A 59 -2.14 -5.15 1.53
N ALA A 60 -1.78 -6.34 2.03
CA ALA A 60 -1.23 -7.42 1.22
C ALA A 60 -2.12 -7.84 0.04
N ALA A 61 -3.44 -7.91 0.25
CA ALA A 61 -4.35 -8.53 -0.70
C ALA A 61 -4.28 -7.94 -2.12
N ILE A 62 -4.08 -6.63 -2.27
CA ILE A 62 -4.02 -6.02 -3.61
C ILE A 62 -2.74 -6.38 -4.38
N THR A 63 -1.69 -6.86 -3.70
CA THR A 63 -0.45 -7.33 -4.36
C THR A 63 -0.56 -8.74 -4.94
N SER A 64 -1.56 -9.53 -4.51
CA SER A 64 -1.85 -10.83 -5.12
C SER A 64 -2.58 -10.69 -6.47
N THR A 65 -3.14 -9.50 -6.76
CA THR A 65 -3.92 -9.21 -7.97
C THR A 65 -3.12 -8.41 -9.01
N GLY A 66 -3.75 -8.04 -10.12
CA GLY A 66 -3.16 -7.15 -11.13
C GLY A 66 -2.74 -5.77 -10.61
N LEU A 67 -3.29 -5.30 -9.47
CA LEU A 67 -2.96 -3.99 -8.91
C LEU A 67 -1.52 -3.85 -8.43
N ARG A 68 -0.81 -4.97 -8.18
CA ARG A 68 0.65 -4.96 -7.98
C ARG A 68 1.35 -4.10 -9.03
N GLY A 69 0.95 -4.19 -10.30
CA GLY A 69 1.55 -3.41 -11.39
C GLY A 69 1.38 -1.90 -11.23
N ILE A 70 0.26 -1.43 -10.68
CA ILE A 70 0.03 0.00 -10.40
C ILE A 70 0.93 0.45 -9.25
N ILE A 71 1.08 -0.34 -8.19
CA ILE A 71 2.00 -0.05 -7.07
C ILE A 71 3.44 0.03 -7.59
N THR A 72 3.87 -0.95 -8.37
CA THR A 72 5.18 -0.99 -9.03
C THR A 72 5.41 0.28 -9.86
N ASP A 73 4.43 0.71 -10.66
CA ASP A 73 4.59 1.91 -11.49
C ASP A 73 4.62 3.22 -10.68
N MET A 74 3.82 3.34 -9.62
CA MET A 74 3.86 4.49 -8.71
C MET A 74 5.26 4.65 -8.07
N LEU A 75 5.87 3.55 -7.64
CA LEU A 75 7.23 3.57 -7.05
C LEU A 75 8.30 3.80 -8.12
N ARG A 76 8.15 3.22 -9.32
CA ARG A 76 9.03 3.47 -10.47
C ARG A 76 9.10 4.96 -10.81
N LYS A 77 7.94 5.64 -10.80
CA LYS A 77 7.80 7.08 -11.06
C LYS A 77 8.16 7.98 -9.87
N LYS A 78 8.61 7.41 -8.74
CA LYS A 78 8.95 8.14 -7.50
C LYS A 78 7.80 9.03 -7.00
N MET A 79 6.57 8.53 -7.10
CA MET A 79 5.38 9.28 -6.65
C MET A 79 5.29 9.36 -5.12
N PHE A 80 5.97 8.46 -4.40
CA PHE A 80 5.94 8.38 -2.95
C PHE A 80 7.35 8.27 -2.38
N ASP A 81 7.54 8.80 -1.18
CA ASP A 81 8.82 8.89 -0.48
C ASP A 81 8.98 7.77 0.55
N VAL A 82 7.87 7.24 1.09
CA VAL A 82 7.87 6.15 2.08
C VAL A 82 6.71 5.20 1.81
N VAL A 83 6.96 3.89 1.93
CA VAL A 83 5.92 2.85 1.86
C VAL A 83 5.75 2.18 3.21
N ILE A 84 4.51 1.98 3.63
CA ILE A 84 4.17 1.18 4.81
C ILE A 84 3.19 0.08 4.38
N THR A 85 3.53 -1.19 4.60
CA THR A 85 2.70 -2.32 4.18
C THR A 85 2.73 -3.47 5.20
N THR A 86 2.25 -4.64 4.80
CA THR A 86 2.11 -5.85 5.62
C THR A 86 3.00 -6.97 5.07
N CYS A 87 3.35 -7.97 5.89
CA CYS A 87 4.25 -9.05 5.46
C CYS A 87 3.73 -9.80 4.23
N GLY A 88 2.42 -10.06 4.15
CA GLY A 88 1.81 -10.70 2.99
C GLY A 88 2.07 -9.95 1.67
N ALA A 89 2.29 -8.63 1.68
CA ALA A 89 2.67 -7.90 0.47
C ALA A 89 4.04 -8.31 -0.06
N LEU A 90 4.98 -8.61 0.85
CA LEU A 90 6.31 -9.13 0.50
C LEU A 90 6.18 -10.54 -0.06
N ASP A 91 5.39 -11.37 0.62
CA ASP A 91 5.15 -12.76 0.23
C ASP A 91 4.62 -12.84 -1.21
N HIS A 92 3.58 -12.06 -1.52
CA HIS A 92 2.97 -12.06 -2.84
C HIS A 92 3.85 -11.40 -3.91
N ASP A 93 4.65 -10.39 -3.58
CA ASP A 93 5.57 -9.78 -4.55
C ASP A 93 6.71 -10.73 -4.94
N ILE A 94 7.28 -11.45 -3.97
CA ILE A 94 8.29 -12.49 -4.22
C ILE A 94 7.67 -13.65 -5.01
N ALA A 95 6.58 -14.23 -4.50
CA ALA A 95 5.91 -15.37 -5.11
C ALA A 95 5.52 -15.09 -6.56
N ARG A 96 4.88 -13.94 -6.82
CA ARG A 96 4.44 -13.55 -8.17
C ARG A 96 5.55 -13.00 -9.06
N TYR A 97 6.75 -12.76 -8.52
CA TYR A 97 7.92 -12.49 -9.37
C TYR A 97 8.48 -13.79 -9.96
N PHE A 98 8.51 -14.87 -9.18
CA PHE A 98 9.08 -16.15 -9.61
C PHE A 98 8.05 -17.15 -10.17
N SER A 99 6.76 -16.94 -9.92
CA SER A 99 5.69 -17.82 -10.39
C SER A 99 4.40 -17.05 -10.69
N HIS A 100 3.33 -17.78 -11.03
CA HIS A 100 2.02 -17.25 -11.37
C HIS A 100 0.95 -17.70 -10.35
N TYR A 101 0.00 -16.80 -10.14
CA TYR A 101 -1.27 -17.11 -9.48
C TYR A 101 -2.35 -17.29 -10.53
N LEU A 102 -3.44 -17.95 -10.17
CA LEU A 102 -4.53 -18.26 -11.08
C LEU A 102 -5.79 -17.47 -10.68
N GLU A 103 -6.63 -17.19 -11.67
CA GLU A 103 -7.98 -16.69 -11.42
C GLU A 103 -8.85 -17.80 -10.79
N GLY A 104 -9.71 -17.42 -9.86
CA GLY A 104 -10.66 -18.31 -9.23
C GLY A 104 -11.99 -17.63 -8.93
N SER A 105 -12.71 -18.14 -7.93
CA SER A 105 -13.97 -17.57 -7.47
C SER A 105 -14.03 -17.57 -5.94
N PHE A 106 -14.76 -16.60 -5.38
CA PHE A 106 -15.04 -16.52 -3.95
C PHE A 106 -15.79 -17.74 -3.40
N THR A 107 -16.47 -18.50 -4.27
CA THR A 107 -17.36 -19.60 -3.89
C THR A 107 -16.79 -20.98 -4.23
N LEU A 108 -15.49 -21.08 -4.54
CA LEU A 108 -14.83 -22.38 -4.71
C LEU A 108 -14.82 -23.16 -3.40
N ASN A 109 -14.91 -24.49 -3.50
CA ASN A 109 -14.86 -25.39 -2.35
C ASN A 109 -13.42 -25.50 -1.82
N ASP A 110 -13.18 -25.01 -0.59
CA ASP A 110 -11.86 -25.01 0.01
C ASP A 110 -11.33 -26.42 0.35
N ALA A 111 -12.20 -27.40 0.58
CA ALA A 111 -11.76 -28.79 0.79
C ALA A 111 -11.16 -29.38 -0.49
N ASP A 112 -11.81 -29.18 -1.64
CA ASP A 112 -11.30 -29.62 -2.94
C ASP A 112 -10.00 -28.89 -3.32
N LEU A 113 -9.87 -27.63 -2.92
CA LEU A 113 -8.64 -26.85 -3.13
C LEU A 113 -7.50 -27.37 -2.27
N LEU A 114 -7.76 -27.73 -1.01
CA LEU A 114 -6.79 -28.33 -0.11
C LEU A 114 -6.27 -29.67 -0.65
N GLU A 115 -7.16 -30.54 -1.14
CA GLU A 115 -6.77 -31.82 -1.77
C GLU A 115 -5.86 -31.61 -2.99
N LYS A 116 -5.99 -30.47 -3.67
CA LYS A 116 -5.18 -30.08 -4.82
C LYS A 116 -3.94 -29.26 -4.46
N ASN A 117 -3.65 -29.04 -3.17
CA ASN A 117 -2.58 -28.17 -2.68
C ASN A 117 -2.67 -26.74 -3.23
N ILE A 118 -3.87 -26.17 -3.29
CA ILE A 118 -4.13 -24.81 -3.73
C ILE A 118 -4.69 -24.01 -2.56
N HIS A 119 -4.06 -22.89 -2.22
CA HIS A 119 -4.62 -21.91 -1.31
C HIS A 119 -5.51 -20.93 -2.06
N ARG A 120 -6.47 -20.33 -1.36
CA ARG A 120 -7.34 -19.30 -1.92
C ARG A 120 -7.24 -18.00 -1.15
N LEU A 121 -7.10 -16.91 -1.87
CA LEU A 121 -7.17 -15.55 -1.37
C LEU A 121 -8.29 -14.82 -2.10
N GLY A 122 -9.49 -14.84 -1.51
CA GLY A 122 -10.70 -14.32 -2.16
C GLY A 122 -11.06 -15.12 -3.42
N ASN A 123 -10.93 -14.49 -4.59
CA ASN A 123 -11.08 -15.09 -5.91
C ASN A 123 -9.74 -15.28 -6.65
N VAL A 124 -8.62 -15.28 -5.93
CA VAL A 124 -7.29 -15.62 -6.47
C VAL A 124 -6.87 -16.97 -5.92
N LEU A 125 -6.39 -17.85 -6.79
CA LEU A 125 -5.85 -19.15 -6.43
C LEU A 125 -4.32 -19.08 -6.40
N VAL A 126 -3.76 -19.64 -5.34
CA VAL A 126 -2.33 -19.63 -5.03
C VAL A 126 -1.88 -21.09 -4.90
N PRO A 127 -1.37 -21.71 -5.98
CA PRO A 127 -0.78 -23.04 -5.90
C PRO A 127 0.31 -23.05 -4.83
N MET A 128 0.37 -24.10 -4.02
CA MET A 128 1.33 -24.19 -2.92
C MET A 128 2.77 -24.07 -3.44
N GLU A 129 3.10 -24.72 -4.57
CA GLU A 129 4.44 -24.61 -5.19
C GLU A 129 4.79 -23.18 -5.62
N SER A 130 3.80 -22.34 -5.90
CA SER A 130 3.98 -20.95 -6.30
C SER A 130 4.17 -19.98 -5.14
N TYR A 131 4.09 -20.45 -3.88
CA TYR A 131 4.13 -19.59 -2.69
C TYR A 131 5.16 -20.04 -1.66
N GLY A 132 4.82 -21.05 -0.84
CA GLY A 132 5.62 -21.42 0.33
C GLY A 132 7.06 -21.81 0.00
N PRO A 133 7.29 -22.82 -0.87
CA PRO A 133 8.62 -23.27 -1.24
C PRO A 133 9.47 -22.18 -1.92
N ILE A 134 8.85 -21.36 -2.77
CA ILE A 134 9.54 -20.24 -3.44
C ILE A 134 9.99 -19.20 -2.41
N ILE A 135 9.11 -18.80 -1.50
CA ILE A 135 9.46 -17.81 -0.47
C ILE A 135 10.56 -18.37 0.43
N GLU A 136 10.48 -19.64 0.84
CA GLU A 136 11.53 -20.32 1.60
C GLU A 136 12.88 -20.29 0.88
N GLU A 137 12.94 -20.82 -0.34
CA GLU A 137 14.18 -20.90 -1.11
C GLU A 137 14.83 -19.52 -1.28
N LYS A 138 14.04 -18.53 -1.70
CA LYS A 138 14.55 -17.19 -2.01
C LYS A 138 14.93 -16.41 -0.76
N MET A 139 14.12 -16.45 0.30
CA MET A 139 14.44 -15.74 1.54
C MET A 139 15.67 -16.32 2.23
N GLN A 140 15.79 -17.65 2.32
CA GLN A 140 16.98 -18.27 2.89
C GLN A 140 18.22 -17.90 2.07
N MET A 141 18.14 -17.92 0.74
CA MET A 141 19.24 -17.51 -0.14
C MET A 141 19.66 -16.04 0.09
N PHE A 142 18.70 -15.12 0.16
CA PHE A 142 19.00 -13.69 0.33
C PHE A 142 19.57 -13.39 1.73
N LEU A 143 18.99 -13.98 2.77
CA LEU A 143 19.45 -13.82 4.15
C LEU A 143 20.87 -14.41 4.34
N GLU A 144 21.16 -15.58 3.77
CA GLU A 144 22.51 -16.17 3.79
C GLU A 144 23.53 -15.26 3.11
N ALA A 145 23.19 -14.67 1.96
CA ALA A 145 24.07 -13.74 1.26
C ALA A 145 24.34 -12.47 2.09
N ALA A 146 23.29 -11.88 2.66
CA ALA A 146 23.42 -10.71 3.55
C ALA A 146 24.25 -11.03 4.79
N TYR A 147 24.01 -12.17 5.43
CA TYR A 147 24.76 -12.64 6.60
C TYR A 147 26.24 -12.85 6.28
N LYS A 148 26.56 -13.48 5.14
CA LYS A 148 27.96 -13.66 4.69
C LYS A 148 28.65 -12.32 4.39
N SER A 149 27.91 -11.29 3.98
CA SER A 149 28.44 -9.93 3.82
C SER A 149 28.71 -9.19 5.14
N GLY A 150 28.45 -9.82 6.29
CA GLY A 150 28.67 -9.25 7.63
C GLY A 150 27.44 -8.58 8.24
N LYS A 151 26.27 -8.64 7.60
CA LYS A 151 25.02 -8.15 8.22
C LYS A 151 24.64 -9.08 9.37
N ARG A 152 24.53 -8.51 10.57
CA ARG A 152 24.10 -9.22 11.79
C ARG A 152 22.82 -8.65 12.39
N GLU A 153 22.49 -7.41 12.05
CA GLU A 153 21.25 -6.78 12.44
C GLU A 153 20.63 -6.11 11.22
N MET A 154 19.31 -6.26 11.05
CA MET A 154 18.55 -5.66 9.95
C MET A 154 17.20 -5.16 10.45
N SER A 155 16.81 -3.97 10.01
CA SER A 155 15.45 -3.43 10.15
C SER A 155 14.49 -4.05 9.13
N THR A 156 13.19 -3.73 9.19
CA THR A 156 12.26 -4.19 8.15
C THR A 156 12.55 -3.52 6.82
N ALA A 157 12.97 -2.23 6.83
CA ALA A 157 13.42 -1.53 5.64
C ALA A 157 14.70 -2.16 5.03
N ASP A 158 15.63 -2.65 5.85
CA ASP A 158 16.81 -3.36 5.35
C ASP A 158 16.44 -4.67 4.67
N ILE A 159 15.53 -5.44 5.27
CA ILE A 159 15.04 -6.71 4.71
C ILE A 159 14.32 -6.47 3.39
N THR A 160 13.41 -5.50 3.32
CA THR A 160 12.67 -5.20 2.09
C THR A 160 13.57 -4.67 0.99
N LYS A 161 14.58 -3.85 1.34
CA LYS A 161 15.62 -3.40 0.40
C LYS A 161 16.44 -4.57 -0.13
N MET A 162 16.92 -5.47 0.74
CA MET A 162 17.65 -6.68 0.36
C MET A 162 16.83 -7.55 -0.60
N ILE A 163 15.54 -7.75 -0.31
CA ILE A 163 14.65 -8.49 -1.22
C ILE A 163 14.61 -7.77 -2.58
N GLY A 164 14.33 -6.45 -2.59
CA GLY A 164 14.26 -5.67 -3.83
C GLY A 164 15.52 -5.70 -4.68
N GLU A 165 16.71 -5.68 -4.06
CA GLU A 165 18.02 -5.78 -4.73
C GLU A 165 18.23 -7.13 -5.44
N ASN A 166 17.50 -8.17 -5.06
CA ASN A 166 17.55 -9.50 -5.67
C ASN A 166 16.38 -9.81 -6.61
N LEU A 167 15.47 -8.85 -6.83
CA LEU A 167 14.35 -8.97 -7.77
C LEU A 167 14.59 -8.10 -9.02
N GLY A 168 13.62 -8.09 -9.94
CA GLY A 168 13.68 -7.33 -11.20
C GLY A 168 12.49 -6.39 -11.38
N GLU A 169 12.39 -5.76 -12.56
CA GLU A 169 11.48 -4.63 -12.83
C GLU A 169 9.98 -4.91 -12.61
N GLY A 170 9.57 -6.19 -12.54
CA GLY A 170 8.19 -6.58 -12.22
C GLY A 170 7.81 -6.43 -10.74
N SER A 171 8.79 -6.27 -9.84
CA SER A 171 8.59 -6.18 -8.39
C SER A 171 8.49 -4.72 -7.92
N PHE A 172 7.56 -4.44 -6.99
CA PHE A 172 7.50 -3.12 -6.37
C PHE A 172 8.69 -2.91 -5.42
N LEU A 173 9.17 -3.97 -4.76
CA LEU A 173 10.35 -3.93 -3.89
C LEU A 173 11.62 -3.58 -4.68
N TYR A 174 11.76 -4.09 -5.91
CA TYR A 174 12.86 -3.70 -6.80
C TYR A 174 12.88 -2.19 -7.06
N TRP A 175 11.75 -1.61 -7.45
CA TRP A 175 11.69 -0.17 -7.71
C TRP A 175 11.83 0.66 -6.44
N ALA A 176 11.35 0.17 -5.31
CA ALA A 176 11.58 0.79 -4.01
C ALA A 176 13.08 0.85 -3.69
N ALA A 177 13.78 -0.29 -3.76
CA ALA A 177 15.22 -0.36 -3.53
C ALA A 177 16.01 0.53 -4.51
N LYS A 178 15.72 0.43 -5.82
CA LYS A 178 16.39 1.19 -6.88
C LYS A 178 16.22 2.71 -6.73
N ASN A 179 15.06 3.14 -6.23
CA ASN A 179 14.76 4.57 -6.02
C ASN A 179 15.06 5.05 -4.59
N ASN A 180 15.65 4.20 -3.74
CA ASN A 180 15.89 4.48 -2.32
C ASN A 180 14.61 4.87 -1.56
N ILE A 181 13.49 4.25 -1.89
CA ILE A 181 12.22 4.40 -1.19
C ILE A 181 12.15 3.30 -0.11
N PRO A 182 12.19 3.66 1.18
CA PRO A 182 12.04 2.72 2.29
C PRO A 182 10.67 2.02 2.25
N VAL A 183 10.66 0.71 2.46
CA VAL A 183 9.44 -0.08 2.64
C VAL A 183 9.43 -0.67 4.04
N ILE A 184 8.56 -0.14 4.90
CA ILE A 184 8.47 -0.49 6.31
C ILE A 184 7.30 -1.46 6.50
N VAL A 185 7.54 -2.52 7.26
CA VAL A 185 6.56 -3.57 7.52
C VAL A 185 6.46 -3.81 9.02
N PRO A 186 5.64 -3.04 9.76
CA PRO A 186 5.64 -3.08 11.23
C PRO A 186 5.33 -4.48 11.79
N GLY A 187 4.51 -5.26 11.07
CA GLY A 187 4.19 -6.65 11.37
C GLY A 187 4.91 -7.63 10.44
N ILE A 188 6.23 -7.51 10.25
CA ILE A 188 6.98 -8.35 9.29
C ILE A 188 6.97 -9.86 9.64
N VAL A 189 6.67 -10.22 10.89
CA VAL A 189 6.63 -11.62 11.33
C VAL A 189 5.33 -12.36 10.94
N ASP A 190 4.33 -11.64 10.44
CA ASP A 190 2.99 -12.16 10.12
C ASP A 190 2.88 -12.61 8.65
N GLY A 191 3.68 -13.61 8.25
CA GLY A 191 3.64 -14.16 6.90
C GLY A 191 4.78 -15.12 6.56
N GLY A 192 4.86 -15.49 5.28
CA GLY A 192 5.87 -16.39 4.75
C GLY A 192 7.29 -15.86 4.94
N VAL A 193 7.53 -14.60 4.55
CA VAL A 193 8.81 -13.90 4.76
C VAL A 193 9.17 -13.84 6.25
N GLY A 194 8.21 -13.48 7.10
CA GLY A 194 8.39 -13.46 8.55
C GLY A 194 8.81 -14.81 9.14
N SER A 195 8.17 -15.89 8.69
CA SER A 195 8.50 -17.26 9.09
C SER A 195 9.94 -17.63 8.69
N GLN A 196 10.38 -17.22 7.50
CA GLN A 196 11.74 -17.47 7.03
C GLN A 196 12.79 -16.67 7.80
N ILE A 197 12.50 -15.43 8.18
CA ILE A 197 13.36 -14.64 9.07
C ILE A 197 13.49 -15.34 10.42
N TRP A 198 12.37 -15.78 11.00
CA TRP A 198 12.40 -16.51 12.27
C TRP A 198 13.24 -17.79 12.17
N MET A 199 13.02 -18.64 11.16
CA MET A 199 13.82 -19.86 10.94
C MET A 199 15.31 -19.53 10.78
N PHE A 200 15.63 -18.44 10.09
CA PHE A 200 17.00 -17.97 9.93
C PHE A 200 17.65 -17.61 11.27
N THR A 201 16.94 -16.92 12.17
CA THR A 201 17.44 -16.62 13.53
C THR A 201 17.68 -17.87 14.39
N GLN A 202 16.98 -18.98 14.11
CA GLN A 202 17.22 -20.24 14.81
C GLN A 202 18.53 -20.90 14.35
N LYS A 203 18.90 -20.74 13.07
CA LYS A 203 20.17 -21.22 12.52
C LYS A 203 21.34 -20.30 12.84
N HIS A 204 21.07 -18.99 12.97
CA HIS A 204 22.06 -17.93 13.22
C HIS A 204 21.66 -17.11 14.45
N PRO A 205 21.97 -17.57 15.68
CA PRO A 205 21.53 -16.91 16.92
C PRO A 205 22.04 -15.48 17.11
N ASP A 206 23.12 -15.11 16.41
CA ASP A 206 23.72 -13.78 16.39
C ASP A 206 23.04 -12.83 15.39
N PHE A 207 22.17 -13.32 14.51
CA PHE A 207 21.36 -12.48 13.63
C PHE A 207 20.14 -11.90 14.37
N LYS A 208 19.88 -10.60 14.21
CA LYS A 208 18.80 -9.86 14.87
C LYS A 208 17.94 -9.11 13.86
N LEU A 209 16.62 -9.25 14.01
CA LEU A 209 15.64 -8.38 13.38
C LEU A 209 15.35 -7.21 14.33
N ASN A 210 15.72 -5.99 13.95
CA ASN A 210 15.49 -4.78 14.73
C ASN A 210 14.35 -3.95 14.14
N VAL A 211 13.11 -4.25 14.55
CA VAL A 211 11.91 -3.50 14.12
C VAL A 211 11.87 -2.07 14.68
N VAL A 212 12.64 -1.78 15.73
CA VAL A 212 12.68 -0.43 16.34
C VAL A 212 13.50 0.53 15.48
N ALA A 213 14.52 0.04 14.76
CA ALA A 213 15.34 0.87 13.87
C ALA A 213 14.52 1.59 12.77
N ASP A 214 13.41 1.01 12.31
CA ASP A 214 12.50 1.69 11.37
C ASP A 214 11.86 2.95 11.97
N SER A 215 11.70 2.98 13.29
CA SER A 215 11.16 4.13 14.03
C SER A 215 12.14 5.31 14.02
N GLU A 216 13.44 5.03 14.12
CA GLU A 216 14.47 6.06 14.02
C GLU A 216 14.44 6.71 12.63
N PHE A 217 14.35 5.88 11.59
CA PHE A 217 14.22 6.35 10.21
C PHE A 217 12.96 7.22 10.01
N LEU A 218 11.79 6.74 10.44
CA LEU A 218 10.53 7.48 10.31
C LEU A 218 10.58 8.81 11.06
N SER A 219 11.11 8.82 12.28
CA SER A 219 11.28 10.06 13.05
C SER A 219 12.15 11.09 12.33
N SER A 220 13.21 10.64 11.66
CA SER A 220 14.15 11.50 10.94
C SER A 220 13.53 12.24 9.75
N ILE A 221 12.52 11.63 9.12
CA ILE A 221 11.75 12.20 8.02
C ILE A 221 10.64 13.09 8.56
N ILE A 222 9.81 12.54 9.46
CA ILE A 222 8.59 13.20 9.95
C ILE A 222 8.91 14.49 10.68
N PHE A 223 9.92 14.52 11.55
CA PHE A 223 10.22 15.71 12.37
C PHE A 223 10.76 16.87 11.53
N LYS A 224 11.24 16.61 10.31
CA LYS A 224 11.74 17.62 9.37
C LYS A 224 10.72 17.98 8.29
N ALA A 225 9.64 17.21 8.16
CA ALA A 225 8.65 17.39 7.13
C ALA A 225 7.81 18.64 7.41
N LYS A 226 7.80 19.59 6.47
CA LYS A 226 6.94 20.77 6.52
C LYS A 226 5.47 20.40 6.28
N LYS A 227 5.26 19.47 5.35
CA LYS A 227 3.98 18.86 5.04
C LYS A 227 4.13 17.36 4.86
N SER A 228 3.05 16.64 5.07
CA SER A 228 2.98 15.24 4.71
C SER A 228 1.61 14.86 4.16
N GLY A 229 1.60 13.82 3.34
CA GLY A 229 0.37 13.32 2.73
C GLY A 229 0.39 11.82 2.56
N SER A 230 -0.78 11.20 2.48
CA SER A 230 -0.86 9.76 2.26
C SER A 230 -1.99 9.32 1.33
N LEU A 231 -1.67 8.35 0.48
CA LEU A 231 -2.63 7.43 -0.13
C LEU A 231 -2.66 6.13 0.68
N MET A 232 -3.81 5.84 1.29
CA MET A 232 -4.03 4.65 2.10
C MET A 232 -5.01 3.71 1.38
N LEU A 233 -4.54 2.53 1.01
CA LEU A 233 -5.28 1.50 0.28
C LEU A 233 -5.59 0.32 1.23
N GLY A 234 -6.74 0.38 1.89
CA GLY A 234 -7.13 -0.57 2.94
C GLY A 234 -6.67 -0.15 4.34
N GLY A 235 -7.14 -0.89 5.35
CA GLY A 235 -6.97 -0.55 6.77
C GLY A 235 -5.80 -1.25 7.46
N GLY A 236 -6.02 -1.62 8.73
CA GLY A 236 -5.08 -2.40 9.54
C GLY A 236 -3.80 -1.66 9.91
N ILE A 237 -2.74 -2.43 10.12
CA ILE A 237 -1.46 -1.92 10.64
C ILE A 237 -0.79 -0.92 9.69
N SER A 238 -0.96 -1.07 8.36
CA SER A 238 -0.34 -0.15 7.40
C SER A 238 -0.96 1.25 7.47
N LYS A 239 -2.31 1.34 7.48
CA LYS A 239 -3.03 2.61 7.71
C LYS A 239 -2.67 3.20 9.07
N HIS A 240 -2.79 2.41 10.13
CA HIS A 240 -2.61 2.93 11.49
C HIS A 240 -1.18 3.41 11.73
N HIS A 241 -0.17 2.67 11.30
CA HIS A 241 1.23 3.05 11.49
C HIS A 241 1.58 4.33 10.69
N THR A 242 1.01 4.50 9.49
CA THR A 242 1.16 5.74 8.71
C THR A 242 0.59 6.95 9.45
N LEU A 243 -0.64 6.84 9.97
CA LEU A 243 -1.28 7.92 10.73
C LEU A 243 -0.55 8.20 12.04
N TRP A 244 -0.14 7.14 12.76
CA TRP A 244 0.55 7.23 14.05
C TRP A 244 1.84 8.03 13.96
N TRP A 245 2.65 7.80 12.93
CA TRP A 245 3.88 8.55 12.76
C TRP A 245 3.65 10.00 12.38
N ASN A 246 2.67 10.27 11.52
CA ASN A 246 2.36 11.64 11.11
C ASN A 246 1.81 12.51 12.24
N GLN A 247 1.31 11.92 13.33
CA GLN A 247 0.86 12.67 14.51
C GLN A 247 1.97 13.51 15.15
N TYR A 248 3.23 13.07 15.05
CA TYR A 248 4.37 13.79 15.65
C TYR A 248 4.76 15.05 14.88
N ARG A 249 4.10 15.33 13.76
CA ARG A 249 4.24 16.56 12.99
C ARG A 249 2.93 17.35 12.88
N ASP A 250 2.02 17.11 13.81
CA ASP A 250 0.65 17.67 13.86
C ASP A 250 -0.33 17.09 12.82
N GLY A 251 0.06 16.02 12.13
CA GLY A 251 -0.80 15.22 11.26
C GLY A 251 -0.53 15.38 9.75
N LEU A 252 -1.28 14.60 8.97
CA LEU A 252 -1.30 14.68 7.50
C LEU A 252 -2.02 15.94 7.01
N ASP A 253 -1.45 16.62 6.02
CA ASP A 253 -2.03 17.75 5.28
C ASP A 253 -2.89 17.28 4.10
N TYR A 254 -2.58 16.11 3.55
CA TYR A 254 -3.32 15.46 2.46
C TYR A 254 -3.60 14.01 2.83
N ALA A 255 -4.86 13.57 2.76
CA ALA A 255 -5.19 12.19 3.11
C ALA A 255 -6.29 11.62 2.20
N VAL A 256 -5.95 10.61 1.42
CA VAL A 256 -6.91 9.85 0.62
C VAL A 256 -6.93 8.42 1.13
N TYR A 257 -8.09 8.00 1.63
CA TYR A 257 -8.29 6.67 2.15
C TYR A 257 -9.31 5.90 1.30
N ILE A 258 -8.95 4.73 0.79
CA ILE A 258 -9.87 3.83 0.09
C ILE A 258 -10.07 2.57 0.94
N THR A 259 -11.33 2.24 1.26
CA THR A 259 -11.65 1.10 2.14
C THR A 259 -13.03 0.51 1.88
N THR A 260 -13.23 -0.72 2.35
CA THR A 260 -14.54 -1.34 2.49
C THR A 260 -15.00 -1.44 3.95
N ALA A 261 -14.11 -1.14 4.90
CA ALA A 261 -14.40 -1.20 6.34
C ALA A 261 -15.42 -0.11 6.76
N GLN A 262 -16.15 -0.39 7.84
CA GLN A 262 -17.27 0.44 8.30
C GLN A 262 -17.06 0.92 9.73
N GLU A 263 -17.49 2.14 10.06
CA GLU A 263 -17.20 2.77 11.36
C GLU A 263 -17.90 2.10 12.56
N PHE A 264 -19.01 1.41 12.36
CA PHE A 264 -19.88 0.93 13.45
C PHE A 264 -19.28 -0.20 14.29
N ASP A 265 -18.24 -0.88 13.80
CA ASP A 265 -17.54 -1.94 14.54
C ASP A 265 -16.44 -1.41 15.47
N GLY A 266 -16.22 -0.08 15.47
CA GLY A 266 -15.19 0.58 16.28
C GLY A 266 -13.75 0.27 15.86
N SER A 267 -13.55 -0.33 14.68
CA SER A 267 -12.22 -0.67 14.19
C SER A 267 -11.47 0.57 13.66
N LEU A 268 -10.15 0.59 13.87
CA LEU A 268 -9.29 1.60 13.25
C LEU A 268 -9.28 1.51 11.72
N SER A 269 -9.67 0.37 11.16
CA SER A 269 -9.89 0.22 9.71
C SER A 269 -11.14 1.00 9.28
N GLY A 270 -12.27 0.83 9.97
CA GLY A 270 -13.53 1.50 9.67
C GLY A 270 -13.55 3.01 9.99
N ALA A 271 -12.68 3.46 10.89
CA ALA A 271 -12.57 4.87 11.27
C ALA A 271 -12.32 5.78 10.04
N LEU A 272 -13.21 6.75 9.83
CA LEU A 272 -13.09 7.76 8.78
C LEU A 272 -11.86 8.64 9.02
N VAL A 273 -11.26 9.18 7.96
CA VAL A 273 -10.07 10.05 8.08
C VAL A 273 -10.35 11.28 8.96
N ARG A 274 -11.59 11.78 8.97
CA ARG A 274 -12.00 12.89 9.86
C ARG A 274 -11.86 12.59 11.36
N GLU A 275 -11.98 11.33 11.79
CA GLU A 275 -11.80 10.95 13.19
C GLU A 275 -10.35 11.20 13.64
N ALA A 276 -9.40 10.93 12.74
CA ALA A 276 -7.97 11.08 12.98
C ALA A 276 -7.55 12.54 13.26
N ILE A 277 -8.39 13.53 12.91
CA ILE A 277 -8.17 14.94 13.27
C ILE A 277 -8.18 15.13 14.79
N SER A 278 -9.10 14.47 15.50
CA SER A 278 -9.21 14.56 16.97
C SER A 278 -7.97 14.04 17.70
N TRP A 279 -7.22 13.14 17.04
CA TRP A 279 -5.98 12.55 17.55
C TRP A 279 -4.72 13.30 17.11
N GLY A 280 -4.84 14.39 16.35
CA GLY A 280 -3.70 15.09 15.75
C GLY A 280 -2.98 14.28 14.66
N LYS A 281 -3.57 13.18 14.18
CA LYS A 281 -3.01 12.34 13.11
C LYS A 281 -3.26 12.93 11.71
N VAL A 282 -4.21 13.86 11.61
CA VAL A 282 -4.57 14.63 10.41
C VAL A 282 -4.74 16.09 10.85
N THR A 283 -4.22 17.04 10.08
CA THR A 283 -4.29 18.46 10.46
C THR A 283 -5.74 18.98 10.37
N GLN A 284 -6.06 20.04 11.12
CA GLN A 284 -7.41 20.63 11.10
C GLN A 284 -7.85 21.14 9.73
N ASN A 285 -6.89 21.61 8.93
CA ASN A 285 -7.13 22.16 7.59
C ASN A 285 -6.76 21.17 6.46
N ALA A 286 -6.61 19.89 6.80
CA ALA A 286 -6.20 18.87 5.83
C ALA A 286 -7.21 18.76 4.69
N LYS A 287 -6.68 18.56 3.47
CA LYS A 287 -7.51 18.10 2.36
C LYS A 287 -7.65 16.58 2.48
N GLN A 288 -8.82 16.09 2.86
CA GLN A 288 -9.02 14.69 3.14
C GLN A 288 -10.31 14.12 2.55
N THR A 289 -10.27 12.84 2.18
CA THR A 289 -11.47 12.09 1.80
C THR A 289 -11.34 10.61 2.19
N THR A 290 -12.47 9.99 2.49
CA THR A 290 -12.61 8.53 2.66
C THR A 290 -13.55 8.02 1.57
N ILE A 291 -13.05 7.11 0.75
CA ILE A 291 -13.77 6.50 -0.38
C ILE A 291 -14.15 5.07 0.01
N HIS A 292 -15.45 4.79 0.09
CA HIS A 292 -15.96 3.46 0.38
C HIS A 292 -16.09 2.66 -0.91
N ALA A 293 -15.03 1.93 -1.29
CA ALA A 293 -14.99 1.11 -2.49
C ALA A 293 -14.00 -0.04 -2.33
N GLU A 294 -14.23 -1.12 -3.08
CA GLU A 294 -13.22 -2.16 -3.27
C GLU A 294 -12.11 -1.62 -4.18
N ILE A 295 -10.86 -1.73 -3.74
CA ILE A 295 -9.72 -1.01 -4.34
C ILE A 295 -9.51 -1.40 -5.81
N THR A 296 -9.67 -2.68 -6.16
CA THR A 296 -9.48 -3.18 -7.54
C THR A 296 -10.49 -2.60 -8.52
N THR A 297 -11.67 -2.19 -8.05
CA THR A 297 -12.73 -1.62 -8.90
C THR A 297 -12.50 -0.14 -9.26
N ILE A 298 -11.71 0.60 -8.47
CA ILE A 298 -11.55 2.05 -8.67
C ILE A 298 -10.10 2.51 -8.92
N LEU A 299 -9.11 1.82 -8.37
CA LEU A 299 -7.72 2.26 -8.42
C LEU A 299 -7.17 2.39 -9.85
N PRO A 300 -7.47 1.50 -10.81
CA PRO A 300 -7.00 1.65 -12.19
C PRO A 300 -7.46 2.96 -12.84
N PHE A 301 -8.73 3.33 -12.64
CA PHE A 301 -9.31 4.55 -13.19
C PHE A 301 -8.76 5.80 -12.49
N LEU A 302 -8.66 5.75 -11.16
CA LEU A 302 -8.07 6.82 -10.36
C LEU A 302 -6.60 7.06 -10.75
N TYR A 303 -5.83 5.99 -10.93
CA TYR A 303 -4.45 6.06 -11.34
C TYR A 303 -4.29 6.66 -12.74
N GLN A 304 -5.07 6.19 -13.71
CA GLN A 304 -5.05 6.72 -15.08
C GLN A 304 -5.42 8.21 -15.11
N ALA A 305 -6.41 8.63 -14.33
CA ALA A 305 -6.78 10.04 -14.21
C ALA A 305 -5.70 10.87 -13.50
N LEU A 306 -5.03 10.30 -12.49
CA LEU A 306 -3.93 10.96 -11.78
C LEU A 306 -2.73 11.20 -12.70
N LEU A 307 -2.40 10.25 -13.58
CA LEU A 307 -1.29 10.37 -14.53
C LEU A 307 -1.39 11.60 -15.44
N SER A 308 -2.59 12.10 -15.76
CA SER A 308 -2.73 13.32 -16.57
C SER A 308 -2.61 14.61 -15.78
N LYS A 309 -2.67 14.55 -14.45
CA LYS A 309 -2.67 15.72 -13.55
C LYS A 309 -1.33 15.91 -12.83
N ILE A 310 -0.40 14.96 -12.96
CA ILE A 310 0.95 15.07 -12.42
C ILE A 310 1.90 15.68 -13.46
N LYS A 311 2.78 16.57 -13.01
CA LYS A 311 3.77 17.26 -13.87
C LYS A 311 5.08 16.48 -13.98
#